data_AF-A0A7U9X2E8-F1
#
_entry.id   AF-A0A7U9X2E8-F1
#
_cell.length_a   1.000
_cell.length_b   1.000
_cell.length_c   1.000
_cell.angle_alpha   90.00
_cell.angle_beta   90.00
_cell.angle_gamma   90.00
#
_symmetry.space_group_name_H-M   'P 1'
#
loop_
_entity.id
_entity.type
_entity.pdbx_description
1 polymer ?
#
loop_
_entity_poly.entity_id
_entity_poly.type
_entity_poly.pdbx_seq_one_letter_code
_entity_poly.pdbx_strand_id
1 'polypeptide(L)'
;MSVNGIGTAGYPVWRETGKTQGNKLGATFANKMADFDTAESLSLQDNVKAAGQNTAMEAYRVSAAMGIRNVKPTYETYESENYRIVPDNEAGCFDIYNKQGEKLGVFAYSDIKVRQDSVTGKQLLISEHGTMSYDALVMDGELKEALQNVMGVEALETEALQGFTLKTHSGTGIQYLIRDGEEGRGGKVLLQSQSDIVKYEALAETYFNKYPNLIHDKNAGYIWADLEIKGLAQHTKNGIISMGFNGMSYDDNSNYKNNWSVLFSGDTYKAIFDWLQNNKGSIEEMQKFTTWQDIFKNINSSYERVWSKEEEEQGYLNN
;
A
#
# COMPACT_ATOMS: atom_id res chain seq x y z
N MET A 1 1.30 -14.22 40.67
CA MET A 1 2.39 -13.41 40.09
C MET A 1 1.97 -13.05 38.68
N SER A 2 1.40 -11.86 38.54
CA SER A 2 1.00 -11.24 37.27
C SER A 2 2.19 -10.49 36.70
N VAL A 3 2.42 -10.63 35.39
CA VAL A 3 3.43 -9.84 34.67
C VAL A 3 2.68 -8.92 33.73
N ASN A 4 2.51 -7.68 34.15
CA ASN A 4 2.06 -6.56 33.34
C ASN A 4 3.27 -5.86 32.70
N GLY A 5 3.12 -5.50 31.42
CA GLY A 5 3.62 -4.24 30.87
C GLY A 5 5.10 -4.15 30.51
N ILE A 6 5.42 -4.36 29.23
CA ILE A 6 6.54 -3.67 28.56
C ILE A 6 6.08 -3.32 27.14
N GLY A 7 6.00 -2.01 26.88
CA GLY A 7 5.41 -1.40 25.68
C GLY A 7 6.27 -1.59 24.43
N THR A 8 5.58 -1.66 23.30
CA THR A 8 6.17 -1.83 21.97
C THR A 8 5.87 -0.58 21.16
N ALA A 9 6.94 0.00 20.60
CA ALA A 9 6.90 1.14 19.70
C ALA A 9 5.90 0.83 18.56
N GLY A 10 4.90 1.67 18.33
CA GLY A 10 5.15 2.99 17.76
C GLY A 10 5.08 2.91 16.23
N TYR A 11 3.92 2.61 15.62
CA TYR A 11 3.69 2.85 14.19
C TYR A 11 4.01 4.32 13.88
N PRO A 12 5.02 4.63 13.04
CA PRO A 12 5.33 6.02 12.78
C PRO A 12 4.37 6.60 11.73
N VAL A 13 3.78 7.74 12.10
CA VAL A 13 2.85 8.56 11.32
C VAL A 13 3.60 9.21 10.14
N TRP A 14 3.64 8.55 8.98
CA TRP A 14 4.25 9.11 7.75
C TRP A 14 3.25 9.62 6.71
N ARG A 15 1.93 9.59 6.99
CA ARG A 15 0.92 9.97 5.99
C ARG A 15 0.85 11.48 5.65
N GLU A 16 1.62 12.37 6.28
CA GLU A 16 1.40 13.83 6.10
C GLU A 16 2.60 14.71 5.70
N THR A 17 3.78 14.18 5.38
CA THR A 17 4.94 15.02 4.99
C THR A 17 5.28 14.99 3.50
N GLY A 18 4.25 15.08 2.65
CA GLY A 18 4.43 15.49 1.25
C GLY A 18 4.56 17.01 1.14
N LYS A 19 5.67 17.60 1.58
CA LYS A 19 6.14 18.97 1.25
C LYS A 19 7.39 19.37 2.03
N THR A 20 8.52 18.71 1.80
CA THR A 20 9.83 19.35 2.03
C THR A 20 10.81 18.94 0.95
N GLN A 21 11.08 19.91 0.09
CA GLN A 21 12.00 19.89 -1.02
C GLN A 21 13.43 19.79 -0.49
N GLY A 22 14.17 18.77 -0.90
CA GLY A 22 15.59 18.61 -0.56
C GLY A 22 16.20 17.48 -1.38
N ASN A 23 17.17 17.83 -2.21
CA ASN A 23 17.89 17.03 -3.21
C ASN A 23 18.08 15.54 -2.81
N LYS A 24 17.45 14.62 -3.54
CA LYS A 24 17.49 13.16 -3.29
C LYS A 24 17.41 12.38 -4.61
N LEU A 25 18.54 11.98 -5.19
CA LEU A 25 18.56 11.20 -6.45
C LEU A 25 17.89 9.82 -6.31
N GLY A 26 17.97 9.16 -5.15
CA GLY A 26 17.29 7.87 -4.90
C GLY A 26 15.83 7.98 -4.43
N ALA A 27 15.41 9.14 -3.92
CA ALA A 27 14.00 9.37 -3.56
C ALA A 27 13.20 10.02 -4.68
N THR A 28 13.85 10.58 -5.71
CA THR A 28 13.14 11.26 -6.80
C THR A 28 12.27 10.32 -7.64
N PHE A 29 12.62 9.04 -7.82
CA PHE A 29 11.79 8.12 -8.61
C PHE A 29 10.65 7.52 -7.78
N ALA A 30 10.92 7.05 -6.55
CA ALA A 30 9.86 6.63 -5.62
C ALA A 30 8.87 7.76 -5.32
N ASN A 31 9.35 9.00 -5.15
CA ASN A 31 8.49 10.18 -5.02
C ASN A 31 7.76 10.50 -6.34
N LYS A 32 8.41 10.34 -7.52
CA LYS A 32 7.73 10.51 -8.82
C LYS A 32 6.65 9.46 -9.06
N MET A 33 6.83 8.21 -8.61
CA MET A 33 5.78 7.18 -8.70
C MET A 33 4.59 7.53 -7.79
N ALA A 34 4.86 8.01 -6.56
CA ALA A 34 3.82 8.53 -5.67
C ALA A 34 3.13 9.81 -6.21
N ASP A 35 3.87 10.68 -6.90
CA ASP A 35 3.36 11.90 -7.53
C ASP A 35 2.59 11.61 -8.84
N PHE A 36 2.93 10.54 -9.57
CA PHE A 36 2.20 10.13 -10.78
C PHE A 36 0.82 9.54 -10.44
N ASP A 37 0.72 8.76 -9.36
CA ASP A 37 -0.56 8.27 -8.81
C ASP A 37 -1.50 9.44 -8.44
N THR A 38 -0.95 10.58 -8.03
CA THR A 38 -1.72 11.80 -7.73
C THR A 38 -2.01 12.68 -8.95
N ALA A 39 -1.15 12.72 -9.96
CA ALA A 39 -1.34 13.54 -11.16
C ALA A 39 -2.33 12.93 -12.19
N GLU A 40 -2.27 11.62 -12.44
CA GLU A 40 -3.19 10.95 -13.37
C GLU A 40 -4.63 10.90 -12.78
N SER A 41 -4.74 10.80 -11.46
CA SER A 41 -6.02 10.83 -10.73
C SER A 41 -6.71 12.22 -10.75
N LEU A 42 -5.95 13.32 -10.75
CA LEU A 42 -6.49 14.67 -10.97
C LEU A 42 -7.04 14.82 -12.40
N SER A 43 -6.36 14.27 -13.40
CA SER A 43 -6.79 14.36 -14.80
C SER A 43 -8.07 13.55 -15.09
N LEU A 44 -8.29 12.43 -14.40
CA LEU A 44 -9.53 11.64 -14.49
C LEU A 44 -10.69 12.32 -13.75
N GLN A 45 -10.42 12.98 -12.61
CA GLN A 45 -11.43 13.79 -11.91
C GLN A 45 -11.92 14.97 -12.75
N ASP A 46 -11.03 15.64 -13.49
CA ASP A 46 -11.41 16.78 -14.33
C ASP A 46 -12.22 16.36 -15.57
N ASN A 47 -11.92 15.18 -16.14
CA ASN A 47 -12.68 14.63 -17.27
C ASN A 47 -14.08 14.12 -16.86
N VAL A 48 -14.26 13.64 -15.63
CA VAL A 48 -15.59 13.22 -15.11
C VAL A 48 -16.44 14.42 -14.70
N LYS A 49 -15.83 15.52 -14.24
CA LYS A 49 -16.56 16.77 -13.90
C LYS A 49 -17.19 17.45 -15.12
N ALA A 50 -16.64 17.28 -16.32
CA ALA A 50 -17.13 17.99 -17.51
C ALA A 50 -18.39 17.39 -18.18
N ALA A 51 -18.73 16.11 -17.92
CA ALA A 51 -19.65 15.36 -18.78
C ALA A 51 -21.10 15.17 -18.29
N GLY A 52 -21.53 15.72 -17.14
CA GLY A 52 -22.92 15.48 -16.70
C GLY A 52 -23.47 16.22 -15.47
N GLN A 53 -22.80 17.27 -14.98
CA GLN A 53 -23.05 17.79 -13.63
C GLN A 53 -24.37 18.55 -13.42
N ASN A 54 -25.10 18.94 -14.47
CA ASN A 54 -26.27 19.80 -14.26
C ASN A 54 -27.59 19.05 -14.02
N THR A 55 -27.77 17.81 -14.51
CA THR A 55 -29.06 17.10 -14.41
C THR A 55 -29.12 16.12 -13.24
N ALA A 56 -28.02 15.44 -12.91
CA ALA A 56 -27.97 14.48 -11.79
C ALA A 56 -28.03 15.17 -10.42
N MET A 57 -27.43 16.36 -10.29
CA MET A 57 -27.42 17.11 -9.02
C MET A 57 -28.80 17.72 -8.71
N GLU A 58 -29.56 18.11 -9.74
CA GLU A 58 -30.96 18.55 -9.58
C GLU A 58 -31.88 17.38 -9.24
N ALA A 59 -31.71 16.23 -9.89
CA ALA A 59 -32.43 15.00 -9.55
C ALA A 59 -32.14 14.52 -8.11
N TYR A 60 -30.90 14.67 -7.63
CA TYR A 60 -30.51 14.39 -6.25
C TYR A 60 -31.12 15.38 -5.24
N ARG A 61 -31.21 16.67 -5.58
CA ARG A 61 -31.84 17.67 -4.70
C ARG A 61 -33.35 17.45 -4.58
N VAL A 62 -34.02 17.07 -5.67
CA VAL A 62 -35.46 16.76 -5.67
C VAL A 62 -35.74 15.42 -4.95
N SER A 63 -34.88 14.41 -5.08
CA SER A 63 -35.01 13.15 -4.34
C SER A 63 -34.71 13.30 -2.84
N ALA A 64 -33.69 14.09 -2.48
CA ALA A 64 -33.36 14.42 -1.09
C ALA A 64 -34.45 15.25 -0.39
N ALA A 65 -35.24 16.02 -1.16
CA ALA A 65 -36.38 16.77 -0.63
C ALA A 65 -37.67 15.93 -0.45
N MET A 66 -37.77 14.76 -1.10
CA MET A 66 -39.00 13.93 -1.11
C MET A 66 -38.85 12.53 -0.49
N GLY A 67 -37.66 12.12 -0.09
CA GLY A 67 -37.42 10.84 0.59
C GLY A 67 -37.40 10.97 2.12
N ILE A 68 -38.39 10.38 2.78
CA ILE A 68 -38.42 9.87 4.16
C ILE A 68 -37.11 10.10 4.94
N ARG A 69 -37.16 10.81 6.08
CA ARG A 69 -36.05 10.94 7.04
C ARG A 69 -35.54 9.56 7.47
N ASN A 70 -34.62 8.97 6.70
CA ASN A 70 -33.76 7.91 7.18
C ASN A 70 -32.78 8.58 8.15
N VAL A 71 -33.08 8.50 9.44
CA VAL A 71 -32.14 8.87 10.50
C VAL A 71 -30.92 7.99 10.28
N LYS A 72 -29.81 8.58 9.79
CA LYS A 72 -28.51 7.89 9.80
C LYS A 72 -28.28 7.44 11.25
N PRO A 73 -27.93 6.17 11.50
CA PRO A 73 -27.61 5.75 12.86
C PRO A 73 -26.47 6.61 13.39
N THR A 74 -26.67 7.18 14.58
CA THR A 74 -25.62 7.92 15.29
C THR A 74 -24.95 6.93 16.24
N TYR A 75 -23.66 6.69 16.02
CA TYR A 75 -22.85 5.84 16.87
C TYR A 75 -22.06 6.68 17.88
N GLU A 76 -21.69 6.07 18.99
CA GLU A 76 -20.85 6.65 20.03
C GLU A 76 -19.47 5.99 20.04
N THR A 77 -18.46 6.67 20.59
CA THR A 77 -17.12 6.09 20.74
C THR A 77 -17.17 4.86 21.64
N TYR A 78 -16.47 3.80 21.23
CA TYR A 78 -16.32 2.56 21.99
C TYR A 78 -14.85 2.23 22.22
N GLU A 79 -14.50 1.80 23.43
CA GLU A 79 -13.15 1.39 23.81
C GLU A 79 -13.17 -0.03 24.39
N SER A 80 -12.31 -0.90 23.84
CA SER A 80 -11.99 -2.23 24.35
C SER A 80 -10.59 -2.24 24.97
N GLU A 81 -10.03 -3.43 25.25
CA GLU A 81 -8.70 -3.53 25.85
C GLU A 81 -7.58 -3.04 24.92
N ASN A 82 -7.70 -3.33 23.62
CA ASN A 82 -6.70 -3.08 22.59
C ASN A 82 -7.16 -2.13 21.48
N TYR A 83 -8.47 -1.81 21.39
CA TYR A 83 -9.02 -0.99 20.32
C TYR A 83 -9.84 0.19 20.84
N ARG A 84 -9.79 1.29 20.09
CA ARG A 84 -10.70 2.42 20.23
C ARG A 84 -11.36 2.70 18.89
N ILE A 85 -12.68 2.68 18.85
CA ILE A 85 -13.51 2.91 17.66
C ILE A 85 -14.20 4.26 17.82
N VAL A 86 -13.84 5.21 16.96
CA VAL A 86 -14.37 6.58 17.01
C VAL A 86 -15.24 6.82 15.77
N PRO A 87 -16.56 7.04 15.93
CA PRO A 87 -17.43 7.35 14.80
C PRO A 87 -17.26 8.79 14.31
N ASP A 88 -17.11 8.95 13.00
CA ASP A 88 -17.46 10.17 12.29
C ASP A 88 -18.85 10.00 11.66
N ASN A 89 -19.88 10.38 12.41
CA ASN A 89 -21.28 10.22 12.01
C ASN A 89 -21.65 11.11 10.81
N GLU A 90 -20.89 12.19 10.56
CA GLU A 90 -21.11 13.07 9.41
C GLU A 90 -20.59 12.39 8.13
N ALA A 91 -19.36 11.89 8.16
CA ALA A 91 -18.74 11.14 7.08
C ALA A 91 -19.32 9.73 6.89
N GLY A 92 -19.93 9.16 7.94
CA GLY A 92 -20.50 7.81 7.91
C GLY A 92 -19.44 6.71 8.01
N CYS A 93 -18.41 6.92 8.82
CA CYS A 93 -17.30 5.98 8.99
C CYS A 93 -16.79 5.90 10.44
N PHE A 94 -16.01 4.85 10.72
CA PHE A 94 -15.29 4.66 11.96
C PHE A 94 -13.79 4.86 11.72
N ASP A 95 -13.18 5.69 12.55
CA ASP A 95 -11.75 5.66 12.76
C ASP A 95 -11.42 4.61 13.82
N ILE A 96 -10.61 3.62 13.46
CA ILE A 96 -10.18 2.57 14.38
C ILE A 96 -8.74 2.84 14.79
N TYR A 97 -8.49 2.82 16.09
CA TYR A 97 -7.18 3.00 16.70
C TYR A 97 -6.79 1.78 17.52
N ASN A 98 -5.49 1.54 17.66
CA ASN A 98 -4.99 0.66 18.71
C ASN A 98 -4.92 1.39 20.06
N LYS A 99 -4.59 0.64 21.12
CA LYS A 99 -4.43 1.13 22.49
C LYS A 99 -3.43 2.27 22.65
N GLN A 100 -2.41 2.31 21.79
CA GLN A 100 -1.36 3.34 21.79
C GLN A 100 -1.85 4.64 21.15
N GLY A 101 -3.07 4.66 20.61
CA GLY A 101 -3.67 5.82 19.95
C GLY A 101 -3.30 5.95 18.47
N GLU A 102 -2.71 4.91 17.88
CA GLU A 102 -2.31 4.90 16.47
C GLU A 102 -3.49 4.50 15.61
N LYS A 103 -3.74 5.29 14.56
CA LYS A 103 -4.85 5.07 13.64
C LYS A 103 -4.55 3.87 12.74
N LEU A 104 -5.35 2.82 12.87
CA LEU A 104 -5.24 1.58 12.11
C LEU A 104 -5.91 1.69 10.73
N GLY A 105 -6.98 2.49 10.62
CA GLY A 105 -7.66 2.76 9.35
C GLY A 105 -8.98 3.49 9.50
N VAL A 106 -9.61 3.78 8.36
CA VAL A 106 -10.93 4.41 8.23
C VAL A 106 -11.90 3.43 7.56
N PHE A 107 -13.02 3.16 8.22
CA PHE A 107 -13.98 2.13 7.78
C PHE A 107 -15.39 2.69 7.63
N ALA A 108 -15.92 2.72 6.40
CA ALA A 108 -17.31 3.13 6.18
C ALA A 108 -18.27 2.24 6.97
N TYR A 109 -19.37 2.80 7.50
CA TYR A 109 -20.38 2.01 8.20
C TYR A 109 -20.96 0.89 7.32
N SER A 110 -21.07 1.14 6.01
CA SER A 110 -21.51 0.15 5.02
C SER A 110 -20.51 -0.99 4.78
N ASP A 111 -19.25 -0.81 5.15
CA ASP A 111 -18.18 -1.78 4.95
C ASP A 111 -17.90 -2.64 6.18
N ILE A 112 -18.61 -2.40 7.29
CA ILE A 112 -18.45 -3.17 8.53
C ILE A 112 -19.12 -4.53 8.40
N LYS A 113 -18.34 -5.47 7.89
CA LYS A 113 -18.69 -6.89 7.76
C LYS A 113 -17.45 -7.75 7.82
N VAL A 114 -17.67 -9.01 8.17
CA VAL A 114 -16.63 -10.04 8.23
C VAL A 114 -16.41 -10.56 6.81
N ARG A 115 -15.20 -10.38 6.26
CA ARG A 115 -14.79 -11.04 5.02
C ARG A 115 -13.87 -12.20 5.33
N GLN A 116 -14.32 -13.42 5.05
CA GLN A 116 -13.59 -14.63 5.38
C GLN A 116 -12.83 -15.19 4.18
N ASP A 117 -11.52 -15.28 4.30
CA ASP A 117 -10.68 -15.99 3.33
C ASP A 117 -10.93 -17.50 3.42
N SER A 118 -11.34 -18.14 2.32
CA SER A 118 -11.73 -19.55 2.31
C SER A 118 -10.54 -20.50 2.44
N VAL A 119 -9.32 -20.04 2.12
CA VAL A 119 -8.11 -20.88 2.14
C VAL A 119 -7.54 -20.97 3.54
N THR A 120 -7.39 -19.83 4.22
CA THR A 120 -6.77 -19.75 5.55
C THR A 120 -7.79 -19.70 6.69
N GLY A 121 -9.06 -19.41 6.39
CA GLY A 121 -10.12 -19.18 7.37
C GLY A 121 -10.05 -17.82 8.06
N LYS A 122 -9.08 -16.96 7.72
CA LYS A 122 -8.90 -15.63 8.34
C LYS A 122 -10.07 -14.71 8.03
N GLN A 123 -10.45 -13.93 9.03
CA GLN A 123 -11.48 -12.91 8.93
C GLN A 123 -10.81 -11.54 8.79
N LEU A 124 -11.32 -10.73 7.87
CA LEU A 124 -10.78 -9.42 7.52
C LEU A 124 -11.87 -8.36 7.58
N LEU A 125 -11.49 -7.18 8.08
CA LEU A 125 -12.22 -5.95 7.89
C LEU A 125 -11.54 -5.20 6.75
N ILE A 126 -12.30 -4.79 5.73
CA ILE A 126 -11.78 -4.06 4.57
C ILE A 126 -12.71 -2.88 4.29
N SER A 127 -12.15 -1.72 4.02
CA SER A 127 -12.90 -0.52 3.65
C SER A 127 -12.21 0.18 2.49
N GLU A 128 -13.02 0.58 1.52
CA GLU A 128 -12.60 1.36 0.36
C GLU A 128 -13.01 2.82 0.50
N HIS A 129 -13.29 3.26 1.73
CA HIS A 129 -13.83 4.57 2.01
C HIS A 129 -12.90 5.69 1.52
N GLY A 130 -13.41 6.53 0.62
CA GLY A 130 -12.90 7.87 0.33
C GLY A 130 -11.58 7.96 -0.44
N THR A 131 -10.94 6.86 -0.85
CA THR A 131 -9.66 6.90 -1.58
C THR A 131 -9.53 5.81 -2.66
N MET A 132 -8.56 5.93 -3.57
CA MET A 132 -8.17 4.83 -4.47
C MET A 132 -7.37 3.72 -3.77
N SER A 133 -7.17 3.83 -2.45
CA SER A 133 -6.55 2.83 -1.59
C SER A 133 -7.62 2.23 -0.66
N TYR A 134 -7.29 1.13 0.00
CA TYR A 134 -8.17 0.50 0.99
C TYR A 134 -7.44 0.34 2.32
N ASP A 135 -8.19 0.43 3.41
CA ASP A 135 -7.73 0.00 4.70
C ASP A 135 -8.19 -1.44 4.95
N ALA A 136 -7.31 -2.24 5.54
CA ALA A 136 -7.62 -3.60 5.92
C ALA A 136 -7.01 -3.95 7.27
N LEU A 137 -7.75 -4.71 8.06
CA LEU A 137 -7.33 -5.27 9.34
C LEU A 137 -7.74 -6.73 9.43
N VAL A 138 -6.95 -7.51 10.18
CA VAL A 138 -7.39 -8.84 10.60
C VAL A 138 -8.41 -8.67 11.70
N MET A 139 -9.56 -9.31 11.53
CA MET A 139 -10.65 -9.27 12.48
C MET A 139 -10.44 -10.37 13.51
N ASP A 140 -9.74 -10.02 14.60
CA ASP A 140 -9.69 -10.86 15.78
C ASP A 140 -11.02 -10.84 16.54
N GLY A 141 -11.15 -11.68 17.57
CA GLY A 141 -12.38 -11.79 18.36
C GLY A 141 -12.75 -10.48 19.06
N GLU A 142 -11.76 -9.76 19.59
CA GLU A 142 -11.98 -8.52 20.34
C GLU A 142 -12.48 -7.40 19.42
N LEU A 143 -11.83 -7.19 18.27
CA LEU A 143 -12.25 -6.19 17.29
C LEU A 143 -13.66 -6.50 16.76
N LYS A 144 -13.97 -7.77 16.53
CA LYS A 144 -15.30 -8.20 16.11
C LYS A 144 -16.37 -7.85 17.15
N GLU A 145 -16.12 -8.21 18.41
CA GLU A 145 -17.03 -7.90 19.52
C GLU A 145 -17.18 -6.38 19.74
N ALA A 146 -16.08 -5.63 19.63
CA ALA A 146 -16.11 -4.17 19.72
C ALA A 146 -16.97 -3.54 18.61
N LEU A 147 -16.85 -4.03 17.37
CA LEU A 147 -17.67 -3.59 16.24
C LEU A 147 -19.16 -3.98 16.41
N GLN A 148 -19.45 -5.15 16.94
CA GLN A 148 -20.82 -5.56 17.27
C GLN A 148 -21.45 -4.64 18.31
N ASN A 149 -20.70 -4.32 19.36
CA ASN A 149 -21.13 -3.44 20.44
C ASN A 149 -21.40 -2.02 19.95
N VAL A 150 -20.46 -1.42 19.19
CA VAL A 150 -20.62 -0.04 18.69
C VAL A 150 -21.77 0.06 17.70
N MET A 151 -22.00 -0.96 16.88
CA MET A 151 -23.10 -0.99 15.92
C MET A 151 -24.45 -1.39 16.52
N GLY A 152 -24.45 -1.92 17.75
CA GLY A 152 -25.66 -2.40 18.43
C GLY A 152 -26.27 -3.64 17.77
N VAL A 153 -25.44 -4.55 17.24
CA VAL A 153 -25.88 -5.76 16.54
C VAL A 153 -25.37 -7.02 17.22
N GLU A 154 -26.17 -8.09 17.23
CA GLU A 154 -25.75 -9.38 17.80
C GLU A 154 -24.66 -10.07 16.94
N ALA A 155 -24.70 -9.86 15.63
CA ALA A 155 -23.79 -10.46 14.66
C ALA A 155 -23.48 -9.50 13.52
N LEU A 156 -22.21 -9.44 13.10
CA LEU A 156 -21.83 -8.80 11.85
C LEU A 156 -22.18 -9.71 10.68
N GLU A 157 -22.60 -9.11 9.56
CA GLU A 157 -22.71 -9.83 8.30
C GLU A 157 -21.38 -10.51 7.96
N THR A 158 -21.45 -11.73 7.41
CA THR A 158 -20.26 -12.49 7.01
C THR A 158 -20.39 -12.91 5.56
N GLU A 159 -19.35 -12.62 4.78
CA GLU A 159 -19.23 -13.01 3.38
C GLU A 159 -17.88 -13.67 3.10
N ALA A 160 -17.80 -14.43 2.02
CA ALA A 160 -16.52 -14.91 1.52
C ALA A 160 -15.69 -13.72 1.00
N LEU A 161 -14.37 -13.76 1.22
CA LEU A 161 -13.45 -12.77 0.64
C LEU A 161 -13.53 -12.83 -0.89
N GLN A 162 -13.81 -11.69 -1.53
CA GLN A 162 -13.91 -11.54 -2.98
C GLN A 162 -13.16 -10.28 -3.41
N GLY A 163 -12.50 -10.33 -4.58
CA GLY A 163 -11.76 -9.20 -5.15
C GLY A 163 -10.44 -8.88 -4.45
N PHE A 164 -10.06 -9.69 -3.46
CA PHE A 164 -8.81 -9.58 -2.73
C PHE A 164 -8.20 -10.96 -2.50
N THR A 165 -6.88 -11.01 -2.51
CA THR A 165 -6.08 -12.20 -2.22
C THR A 165 -5.17 -11.92 -1.03
N LEU A 166 -5.20 -12.82 -0.04
CA LEU A 166 -4.24 -12.80 1.07
C LEU A 166 -2.95 -13.52 0.66
N LYS A 167 -1.82 -12.81 0.71
CA LYS A 167 -0.49 -13.35 0.38
C LYS A 167 0.42 -13.34 1.61
N THR A 168 1.48 -14.12 1.54
CA THR A 168 2.51 -14.22 2.58
C THR A 168 3.87 -13.96 1.95
N HIS A 169 4.61 -12.98 2.48
CA HIS A 169 5.96 -12.71 2.03
C HIS A 169 6.90 -13.84 2.48
N SER A 170 7.60 -14.49 1.55
CA SER A 170 8.37 -15.69 1.84
C SER A 170 9.58 -15.46 2.75
N GLY A 171 10.17 -14.25 2.73
CA GLY A 171 11.34 -13.93 3.55
C GLY A 171 11.00 -13.67 5.01
N THR A 172 9.89 -12.96 5.28
CA THR A 172 9.50 -12.56 6.64
C THR A 172 8.35 -13.40 7.21
N GLY A 173 7.58 -14.08 6.36
CA GLY A 173 6.33 -14.73 6.73
C GLY A 173 5.20 -13.75 7.05
N ILE A 174 5.41 -12.44 6.89
CA ILE A 174 4.39 -11.42 7.12
C ILE A 174 3.34 -11.50 6.02
N GLN A 175 2.08 -11.42 6.41
CA GLN A 175 0.98 -11.43 5.47
C GLN A 175 0.64 -10.03 4.98
N TYR A 176 0.13 -9.97 3.77
CA TYR A 176 -0.35 -8.74 3.17
C TYR A 176 -1.55 -9.06 2.29
N LEU A 177 -2.52 -8.15 2.27
CA LEU A 177 -3.69 -8.23 1.42
C LEU A 177 -3.39 -7.50 0.11
N ILE A 178 -3.85 -8.01 -1.01
CA ILE A 178 -3.78 -7.37 -2.32
C ILE A 178 -5.17 -7.39 -2.94
N ARG A 179 -5.55 -6.32 -3.65
CA ARG A 179 -6.73 -6.34 -4.51
C ARG A 179 -6.39 -7.08 -5.81
N ASP A 180 -7.27 -7.98 -6.23
CA ASP A 180 -7.03 -8.82 -7.41
C ASP A 180 -6.85 -7.95 -8.67
N GLY A 181 -5.75 -8.14 -9.39
CA GLY A 181 -5.41 -7.36 -10.59
C GLY A 181 -4.67 -6.04 -10.32
N GLU A 182 -4.46 -5.66 -9.06
CA GLU A 182 -3.72 -4.46 -8.66
C GLU A 182 -2.36 -4.78 -8.01
N GLU A 183 -1.76 -5.92 -8.33
CA GLU A 183 -0.49 -6.35 -7.73
C GLU A 183 0.61 -5.27 -7.82
N GLY A 184 0.65 -4.51 -8.92
CA GLY A 184 1.63 -3.44 -9.15
C GLY A 184 1.31 -2.11 -8.47
N ARG A 185 0.12 -1.96 -7.89
CA ARG A 185 -0.27 -0.81 -7.07
C ARG A 185 -0.05 -1.05 -5.58
N GLY A 186 0.37 -2.26 -5.23
CA GLY A 186 0.71 -2.64 -3.87
C GLY A 186 -0.48 -3.14 -3.06
N GLY A 187 -0.14 -3.71 -1.90
CA GLY A 187 -1.09 -4.25 -0.95
C GLY A 187 -1.17 -3.49 0.36
N LYS A 188 -1.88 -4.08 1.33
CA LYS A 188 -1.87 -3.68 2.74
C LYS A 188 -1.10 -4.72 3.56
N VAL A 189 0.02 -4.32 4.16
CA VAL A 189 0.76 -5.19 5.10
C VAL A 189 -0.07 -5.37 6.37
N LEU A 190 -0.16 -6.61 6.85
CA LEU A 190 -0.94 -7.00 8.02
C LEU A 190 -0.01 -7.45 9.15
N LEU A 191 0.41 -6.49 9.98
CA LEU A 191 1.16 -6.77 11.21
C LEU A 191 0.19 -7.20 12.31
N GLN A 192 0.13 -8.50 12.57
CA GLN A 192 -0.90 -9.10 13.44
C GLN A 192 -0.38 -9.43 14.85
N SER A 193 0.93 -9.35 15.04
CA SER A 193 1.57 -9.79 16.26
C SER A 193 2.85 -9.02 16.52
N GLN A 194 3.34 -9.09 17.75
CA GLN A 194 4.67 -8.57 18.08
C GLN A 194 5.78 -9.25 17.27
N SER A 195 5.59 -10.52 16.90
CA SER A 195 6.53 -11.22 16.03
C SER A 195 6.58 -10.59 14.63
N ASP A 196 5.44 -10.20 14.07
CA ASP A 196 5.41 -9.53 12.77
C ASP A 196 6.07 -8.15 12.83
N ILE A 197 5.83 -7.40 13.90
CA ILE A 197 6.48 -6.10 14.14
C ILE A 197 8.00 -6.27 14.15
N VAL A 198 8.52 -7.19 14.97
CA VAL A 198 9.97 -7.43 15.08
C VAL A 198 10.58 -7.83 13.72
N LYS A 199 9.89 -8.66 12.94
CA LYS A 199 10.38 -9.05 11.60
C LYS A 199 10.33 -7.90 10.60
N TYR A 200 9.31 -7.05 10.69
CA TYR A 200 9.17 -5.86 9.86
C TYR A 200 10.28 -4.84 10.17
N GLU A 201 10.54 -4.59 11.47
CA GLU A 201 11.63 -3.74 11.95
C GLU A 201 13.00 -4.27 11.52
N ALA A 202 13.24 -5.59 11.63
CA ALA A 202 14.49 -6.20 11.20
C ALA A 202 14.71 -6.05 9.68
N LEU A 203 13.66 -6.15 8.86
CA LEU A 203 13.76 -5.90 7.42
C LEU A 203 14.06 -4.41 7.13
N ALA A 204 13.40 -3.48 7.82
CA ALA A 204 13.67 -2.06 7.69
C ALA A 204 15.11 -1.68 8.10
N GLU A 205 15.62 -2.28 9.18
CA GLU A 205 17.01 -2.12 9.62
C GLU A 205 18.01 -2.71 8.63
N THR A 206 17.67 -3.82 7.98
CA THR A 206 18.47 -4.39 6.90
C THR A 206 18.66 -3.37 5.78
N TYR A 207 17.57 -2.75 5.33
CA TYR A 207 17.62 -1.70 4.32
C TYR A 207 18.47 -0.50 4.76
N PHE A 208 18.16 0.06 5.95
CA PHE A 208 18.86 1.22 6.50
C PHE A 208 20.38 0.99 6.63
N ASN A 209 20.79 -0.16 7.18
CA ASN A 209 22.20 -0.44 7.40
C ASN A 209 22.95 -0.80 6.11
N LYS A 210 22.29 -1.48 5.16
CA LYS A 210 22.93 -1.99 3.96
C LYS A 210 23.12 -0.90 2.89
N TYR A 211 22.25 0.09 2.85
CA TYR A 211 22.25 1.11 1.79
C TYR A 211 22.40 2.55 2.32
N PRO A 212 23.50 2.90 3.01
CA PRO A 212 23.65 4.20 3.66
C PRO A 212 23.66 5.39 2.69
N ASN A 213 23.95 5.17 1.40
CA ASN A 213 23.95 6.23 0.38
C ASN A 213 22.56 6.42 -0.26
N LEU A 214 21.64 5.46 -0.09
CA LEU A 214 20.26 5.54 -0.59
C LEU A 214 19.25 5.82 0.52
N ILE A 215 19.52 5.33 1.73
CA ILE A 215 18.59 5.34 2.86
C ILE A 215 19.26 6.07 4.02
N HIS A 216 18.86 7.32 4.23
CA HIS A 216 19.52 8.23 5.17
C HIS A 216 18.89 8.24 6.56
N ASP A 217 17.72 7.62 6.73
CA ASP A 217 17.02 7.54 8.01
C ASP A 217 16.21 6.24 8.12
N LYS A 218 15.88 5.87 9.37
CA LYS A 218 15.16 4.61 9.67
C LYS A 218 13.76 4.57 9.04
N ASN A 219 13.14 5.72 8.81
CA ASN A 219 11.78 5.80 8.27
C ASN A 219 11.75 5.46 6.79
N ALA A 220 12.76 5.91 6.03
CA ALA A 220 12.97 5.43 4.68
C ALA A 220 13.18 3.91 4.64
N GLY A 221 13.86 3.33 5.63
CA GLY A 221 13.99 1.87 5.78
C GLY A 221 12.63 1.16 5.91
N TYR A 222 11.70 1.71 6.69
CA TYR A 222 10.35 1.16 6.81
C TYR A 222 9.56 1.20 5.50
N ILE A 223 9.68 2.28 4.71
CA ILE A 223 9.04 2.36 3.40
C ILE A 223 9.53 1.24 2.48
N TRP A 224 10.82 0.98 2.44
CA TRP A 224 11.37 -0.10 1.62
C TRP A 224 10.98 -1.50 2.11
N ALA A 225 10.93 -1.72 3.43
CA ALA A 225 10.43 -2.97 3.99
C ALA A 225 8.96 -3.23 3.62
N ASP A 226 8.12 -2.19 3.67
CA ASP A 226 6.71 -2.24 3.24
C ASP A 226 6.58 -2.61 1.76
N LEU A 227 7.37 -1.96 0.89
CA LEU A 227 7.38 -2.24 -0.54
C LEU A 227 7.85 -3.67 -0.85
N GLU A 228 8.89 -4.16 -0.15
CA GLU A 228 9.37 -5.53 -0.37
C GLU A 228 8.33 -6.58 0.04
N ILE A 229 7.68 -6.42 1.19
CA ILE A 229 6.64 -7.35 1.63
C ILE A 229 5.48 -7.39 0.62
N LYS A 230 5.15 -6.24 0.02
CA LYS A 230 4.13 -6.12 -1.04
C LYS A 230 4.60 -6.62 -2.41
N GLY A 231 5.86 -7.00 -2.55
CA GLY A 231 6.44 -7.46 -3.81
C GLY A 231 6.77 -6.34 -4.81
N LEU A 232 6.86 -5.10 -4.34
CA LEU A 232 7.18 -3.91 -5.15
C LEU A 232 8.65 -3.48 -5.06
N ALA A 233 9.41 -4.08 -4.15
CA ALA A 233 10.83 -3.85 -4.02
C ALA A 233 11.59 -5.14 -3.71
N GLN A 234 12.87 -5.14 -4.03
CA GLN A 234 13.78 -6.19 -3.64
C GLN A 234 15.16 -5.62 -3.32
N HIS A 235 15.63 -5.86 -2.11
CA HIS A 235 17.02 -5.57 -1.76
C HIS A 235 17.97 -6.56 -2.46
N THR A 236 19.03 -6.06 -3.11
CA THR A 236 20.03 -6.88 -3.81
C THR A 236 21.36 -6.89 -3.05
N LYS A 237 22.47 -7.28 -3.68
CA LYS A 237 23.79 -7.15 -3.06
C LYS A 237 24.27 -5.69 -3.01
N ASN A 238 24.05 -4.96 -4.09
CA ASN A 238 24.67 -3.64 -4.31
C ASN A 238 23.68 -2.48 -4.33
N GLY A 239 22.38 -2.75 -4.37
CA GLY A 239 21.35 -1.72 -4.51
C GLY A 239 19.94 -2.25 -4.33
N ILE A 240 18.96 -1.47 -4.76
CA ILE A 240 17.54 -1.77 -4.59
C ILE A 240 16.88 -1.79 -5.96
N ILE A 241 16.13 -2.86 -6.26
CA ILE A 241 15.23 -2.90 -7.41
C ILE A 241 13.84 -2.51 -6.91
N SER A 242 13.15 -1.63 -7.64
CA SER A 242 11.76 -1.28 -7.38
C SER A 242 10.91 -1.48 -8.64
N MET A 243 9.67 -1.91 -8.47
CA MET A 243 8.74 -2.16 -9.56
C MET A 243 7.30 -1.87 -9.14
N GLY A 244 6.66 -0.95 -9.84
CA GLY A 244 5.24 -0.63 -9.74
C GLY A 244 4.51 -0.94 -11.05
N PHE A 245 3.21 -0.69 -11.07
CA PHE A 245 2.34 -1.01 -12.22
C PHE A 245 2.73 -0.31 -13.53
N ASN A 246 3.47 0.80 -13.48
CA ASN A 246 3.81 1.65 -14.63
C ASN A 246 5.32 1.78 -14.86
N GLY A 247 6.17 1.09 -14.10
CA GLY A 247 7.60 1.21 -14.28
C GLY A 247 8.42 0.48 -13.24
N MET A 248 9.73 0.52 -13.46
CA MET A 248 10.69 -0.11 -12.58
C MET A 248 12.05 0.59 -12.62
N SER A 249 12.80 0.48 -11.54
CA SER A 249 14.13 1.07 -11.40
C SER A 249 15.10 0.15 -10.69
N TYR A 250 16.37 0.45 -10.88
CA TYR A 250 17.45 -0.01 -10.02
C TYR A 250 18.26 1.19 -9.53
N ASP A 251 18.47 1.22 -8.22
CA ASP A 251 19.29 2.22 -7.54
C ASP A 251 20.49 1.52 -6.90
N ASP A 252 21.68 1.75 -7.45
CA ASP A 252 22.94 1.25 -6.91
C ASP A 252 23.39 2.12 -5.74
N ASN A 253 23.77 1.49 -4.63
CA ASN A 253 24.15 2.21 -3.43
C ASN A 253 25.54 2.88 -3.54
N SER A 254 26.45 2.35 -4.33
CA SER A 254 27.83 2.86 -4.39
C SER A 254 28.15 3.61 -5.66
N ASN A 255 27.49 3.26 -6.77
CA ASN A 255 27.80 3.78 -8.10
C ASN A 255 26.53 4.15 -8.86
N TYR A 256 26.13 5.41 -8.75
CA TYR A 256 24.94 5.95 -9.43
C TYR A 256 24.94 5.75 -10.96
N LYS A 257 26.09 5.52 -11.59
CA LYS A 257 26.17 5.22 -13.04
C LYS A 257 25.59 3.87 -13.42
N ASN A 258 25.38 2.99 -12.43
CA ASN A 258 24.71 1.71 -12.64
C ASN A 258 23.18 1.83 -12.54
N ASN A 259 22.67 2.99 -12.11
CA ASN A 259 21.24 3.19 -11.98
C ASN A 259 20.56 3.13 -13.35
N TRP A 260 19.33 2.64 -13.36
CA TRP A 260 18.49 2.69 -14.55
C TRP A 260 17.03 2.75 -14.12
N SER A 261 16.19 3.23 -15.02
CA SER A 261 14.76 3.40 -14.80
C SER A 261 14.03 3.28 -16.13
N VAL A 262 12.90 2.60 -16.11
CA VAL A 262 12.02 2.47 -17.26
C VAL A 262 10.56 2.66 -16.87
N LEU A 263 9.79 3.21 -17.80
CA LEU A 263 8.34 3.21 -17.76
C LEU A 263 7.80 2.16 -18.72
N PHE A 264 6.70 1.54 -18.35
CA PHE A 264 5.99 0.57 -19.18
C PHE A 264 4.49 0.62 -18.92
N SER A 265 3.71 -0.05 -19.77
CA SER A 265 2.26 -0.16 -19.59
C SER A 265 1.88 -1.14 -18.47
N GLY A 266 0.66 -1.01 -17.93
CA GLY A 266 0.14 -1.96 -16.94
C GLY A 266 0.11 -3.43 -17.41
N ASP A 267 -0.12 -3.67 -18.70
CA ASP A 267 -0.08 -5.03 -19.27
C ASP A 267 1.33 -5.63 -19.19
N THR A 268 2.35 -4.80 -19.33
CA THR A 268 3.76 -5.18 -19.20
C THR A 268 4.12 -5.54 -17.77
N TYR A 269 3.56 -4.83 -16.77
CA TYR A 269 3.78 -5.18 -15.36
C TYR A 269 3.43 -6.63 -15.07
N LYS A 270 2.26 -7.10 -15.51
CA LYS A 270 1.79 -8.45 -15.23
C LYS A 270 2.75 -9.50 -15.79
N ALA A 271 3.20 -9.31 -17.04
CA ALA A 271 4.16 -10.21 -17.68
C ALA A 271 5.51 -10.24 -16.94
N ILE A 272 6.00 -9.09 -16.48
CA ILE A 272 7.23 -9.02 -15.68
C ILE A 272 7.05 -9.66 -14.31
N PHE A 273 5.94 -9.38 -13.63
CA PHE A 273 5.65 -9.92 -12.31
C PHE A 273 5.60 -11.44 -12.34
N ASP A 274 4.88 -12.02 -13.33
CA ASP A 274 4.82 -13.47 -13.53
C ASP A 274 6.21 -14.05 -13.83
N TRP A 275 7.04 -13.36 -14.63
CA TRP A 275 8.41 -13.77 -14.88
C TRP A 275 9.25 -13.77 -13.59
N LEU A 276 9.16 -12.72 -12.78
CA LEU A 276 9.87 -12.59 -11.50
C LEU A 276 9.50 -13.68 -10.50
N GLN A 277 8.20 -14.03 -10.41
CA GLN A 277 7.76 -15.10 -9.52
C GLN A 277 8.40 -16.45 -9.88
N ASN A 278 8.72 -16.68 -11.15
CA ASN A 278 9.33 -17.91 -11.66
C ASN A 278 10.87 -17.88 -11.65
N ASN A 279 11.51 -16.71 -11.51
CA ASN A 279 12.96 -16.52 -11.67
C ASN A 279 13.65 -15.92 -10.42
N LYS A 280 13.10 -16.18 -9.23
CA LYS A 280 13.58 -15.61 -7.94
C LYS A 280 15.06 -15.85 -7.61
N GLY A 281 15.74 -16.78 -8.29
CA GLY A 281 17.17 -17.09 -8.09
C GLY A 281 18.17 -16.17 -8.81
N SER A 282 17.74 -15.37 -9.80
CA SER A 282 18.64 -14.63 -10.70
C SER A 282 18.94 -13.18 -10.27
N ILE A 283 18.96 -12.91 -8.95
CA ILE A 283 18.96 -11.55 -8.38
C ILE A 283 20.17 -10.69 -8.80
N GLU A 284 21.34 -11.28 -9.01
CA GLU A 284 22.52 -10.54 -9.47
C GLU A 284 22.38 -10.08 -10.94
N GLU A 285 21.71 -10.86 -11.79
CA GLU A 285 21.48 -10.49 -13.19
C GLU A 285 20.45 -9.37 -13.28
N MET A 286 19.48 -9.32 -12.38
CA MET A 286 18.42 -8.30 -12.35
C MET A 286 18.93 -6.88 -12.05
N GLN A 287 20.17 -6.71 -11.58
CA GLN A 287 20.76 -5.38 -11.39
C GLN A 287 21.19 -4.73 -12.71
N LYS A 288 21.40 -5.53 -13.77
CA LYS A 288 21.89 -5.04 -15.07
C LYS A 288 20.72 -4.70 -15.98
N PHE A 289 20.75 -3.51 -16.57
CA PHE A 289 19.71 -3.11 -17.51
C PHE A 289 19.62 -4.05 -18.74
N THR A 290 20.74 -4.58 -19.22
CA THR A 290 20.77 -5.52 -20.36
C THR A 290 19.92 -6.77 -20.13
N THR A 291 19.88 -7.28 -18.90
CA THR A 291 19.02 -8.41 -18.52
C THR A 291 17.55 -8.06 -18.77
N TRP A 292 17.14 -6.84 -18.41
CA TRP A 292 15.77 -6.37 -18.60
C TRP A 292 15.44 -6.14 -20.07
N GLN A 293 16.37 -5.63 -20.87
CA GLN A 293 16.18 -5.48 -22.32
C GLN A 293 15.83 -6.82 -22.99
N ASP A 294 16.55 -7.88 -22.63
CA ASP A 294 16.28 -9.23 -23.12
C ASP A 294 14.90 -9.73 -22.66
N ILE A 295 14.52 -9.48 -21.41
CA ILE A 295 13.21 -9.84 -20.87
C ILE A 295 12.11 -9.10 -21.63
N PHE A 296 12.17 -7.78 -21.76
CA PHE A 296 11.19 -6.96 -22.48
C PHE A 296 11.00 -7.45 -23.93
N LYS A 297 12.10 -7.77 -24.60
CA LYS A 297 12.08 -8.37 -25.94
C LYS A 297 11.39 -9.74 -25.95
N ASN A 298 11.67 -10.60 -24.98
CA ASN A 298 11.08 -11.93 -24.87
C ASN A 298 9.57 -11.89 -24.59
N ILE A 299 9.09 -10.95 -23.78
CA ILE A 299 7.67 -10.75 -23.49
C ILE A 299 6.97 -9.84 -24.52
N ASN A 300 7.67 -9.46 -25.59
CA ASN A 300 7.19 -8.57 -26.65
C ASN A 300 6.53 -7.29 -26.12
N SER A 301 7.15 -6.68 -25.10
CA SER A 301 6.67 -5.44 -24.48
C SER A 301 7.63 -4.29 -24.73
N SER A 302 7.06 -3.11 -24.97
CA SER A 302 7.82 -1.86 -25.07
C SER A 302 8.04 -1.23 -23.70
N TYR A 303 9.14 -0.49 -23.57
CA TYR A 303 9.43 0.35 -22.42
C TYR A 303 9.99 1.70 -22.90
N GLU A 304 9.87 2.72 -22.06
CA GLU A 304 10.53 4.01 -22.23
C GLU A 304 11.67 4.13 -21.22
N ARG A 305 12.86 4.55 -21.65
CA ARG A 305 13.95 4.84 -20.70
C ARG A 305 13.74 6.20 -20.06
N VAL A 306 13.80 6.20 -18.73
CA VAL A 306 13.95 7.42 -17.94
C VAL A 306 15.42 7.58 -17.63
N TRP A 307 16.00 8.67 -18.12
CA TRP A 307 17.41 9.01 -17.93
C TRP A 307 17.56 9.93 -16.72
N SER A 308 18.59 9.69 -15.92
CA SER A 308 19.05 10.68 -14.96
C SER A 308 19.69 11.87 -15.67
N LYS A 309 19.72 13.02 -15.00
CA LYS A 309 20.36 14.23 -15.52
C LYS A 309 21.84 13.98 -15.86
N GLU A 310 22.51 13.15 -15.06
CA GLU A 310 23.90 12.77 -15.23
C GLU A 310 24.11 11.85 -16.45
N GLU A 311 23.17 10.94 -16.74
CA GLU A 311 23.17 10.12 -17.97
C GLU A 311 22.93 10.98 -19.22
N GLU A 312 22.04 11.97 -19.12
CA GLU A 312 21.76 12.94 -20.21
C GLU A 312 22.99 13.81 -20.50
N GLU A 313 23.64 14.33 -19.45
CA GLU A 313 24.85 15.16 -19.56
C GLU A 313 26.06 14.39 -20.13
N GLN A 314 26.07 13.05 -19.99
CA GLN A 314 27.13 12.18 -20.51
C GLN A 314 26.85 11.62 -21.91
N GLY A 315 25.71 11.94 -22.52
CA GLY A 315 25.38 11.54 -23.89
C GLY A 315 24.92 10.09 -24.04
N TYR A 316 24.17 9.56 -23.06
CA TYR A 316 23.62 8.19 -23.03
C TYR A 316 24.70 7.10 -23.01
N LEU A 317 25.45 7.03 -21.92
CA LEU A 317 26.36 5.91 -21.67
C LEU A 317 25.63 4.80 -20.90
N ASN A 318 24.94 3.92 -21.62
CA ASN A 318 24.83 2.49 -21.32
C ASN A 318 24.00 1.82 -22.44
N ASN A 319 24.72 1.22 -23.41
CA ASN A 319 24.19 0.20 -24.31
C ASN A 319 24.20 -1.16 -23.61
#